data_AF-A0A7W5IG84-F1
#
_entry.id   AF-A0A7W5IG84-F1
#
_cell.length_a   1.000
_cell.length_b   1.000
_cell.length_c   1.000
_cell.angle_alpha   90.00
_cell.angle_beta   90.00
_cell.angle_gamma   90.00
#
_symmetry.space_group_name_H-M   'P 1'
#
loop_
_entity.id
_entity.type
_entity.pdbx_description
1 polymer ?
#
loop_
_entity_poly.entity_id
_entity_poly.type
_entity_poly.pdbx_seq_one_letter_code
_entity_poly.pdbx_strand_id
1 'polypeptide(L)'
;MESSLDGASGLAGGTHRSFEIGDASSVAFARRGAAQAAHLAGLDATDAGRLAIVLTEAATNILKHAGHGELLVRALERGVELIALDRGPGIADVRAAQSDGHSTAGTPGTGLGAINRLSDQLALWSQPGHGTVLRVLVQQAGGPRPARPAPEIGGVCVPYPGEDVCGDGWQAQADPGGFTIAVADGLGHGAQAHVAAAAALEVLRKRPGLTPGALMELSHAALRPTRGAALALARFDLVRSTVSFCGTGNISAVAYGTGKPNHGAQGHGATPRSSGGSGGSSAADTPGDMRSSYQIVSRNGIVGHTMRGTQEFELAWRDSGTLILHSDGVGTRWDLDAWPGLAHQSAVVIAAVLYRDFSRRRDDATVVVVKAQPGVQLTHEHAFAAHPH
;
A
#
# COMPACT_ATOMS: atom_id res chain seq x y z
N MET A 1 -13.22 8.00 25.12
CA MET A 1 -13.37 7.13 23.94
C MET A 1 -12.15 7.41 23.08
N GLU A 2 -11.03 6.79 23.46
CA GLU A 2 -9.73 6.93 22.80
C GLU A 2 -9.85 6.29 21.41
N SER A 3 -9.44 7.02 20.37
CA SER A 3 -9.66 6.60 18.98
C SER A 3 -8.78 5.40 18.65
N SER A 4 -9.34 4.40 17.98
CA SER A 4 -8.68 3.16 17.53
C SER A 4 -7.56 3.36 16.48
N LEU A 5 -7.17 4.62 16.22
CA LEU A 5 -6.12 5.00 15.28
C LEU A 5 -4.74 5.08 15.95
N ASP A 6 -4.63 5.03 17.28
CA ASP A 6 -3.35 5.06 18.00
C ASP A 6 -2.52 3.76 17.82
N GLY A 7 -3.15 2.68 17.32
CA GLY A 7 -2.43 1.50 16.83
C GLY A 7 -1.90 1.64 15.39
N ALA A 8 -2.42 2.62 14.65
CA ALA A 8 -2.01 3.02 13.31
C ALA A 8 -1.09 4.27 13.31
N SER A 9 -0.90 4.90 14.47
CA SER A 9 -0.38 6.27 14.62
C SER A 9 1.15 6.41 14.57
N GLY A 10 1.86 5.47 13.96
CA GLY A 10 3.30 5.55 13.74
C GLY A 10 3.64 5.33 12.26
N LEU A 11 3.56 6.39 11.44
CA LEU A 11 4.13 6.45 10.09
C LEU A 11 3.90 5.20 9.22
N ALA A 12 2.70 5.01 8.63
CA ALA A 12 2.61 4.06 7.52
C ALA A 12 3.32 4.67 6.30
N GLY A 13 4.37 4.02 5.81
CA GLY A 13 5.23 4.56 4.76
C GLY A 13 6.48 3.71 4.55
N GLY A 14 7.39 4.21 3.72
CA GLY A 14 8.74 3.66 3.58
C GLY A 14 8.96 2.73 2.38
N THR A 15 10.24 2.52 2.11
CA THR A 15 10.77 1.86 0.91
C THR A 15 11.24 0.45 1.25
N HIS A 16 10.98 -0.47 0.33
CA HIS A 16 11.47 -1.84 0.40
C HIS A 16 12.80 -1.94 -0.33
N ARG A 17 13.68 -2.78 0.20
CA ARG A 17 14.79 -3.34 -0.56
C ARG A 17 14.29 -4.56 -1.31
N SER A 18 14.60 -4.63 -2.59
CA SER A 18 14.28 -5.79 -3.43
C SER A 18 15.48 -6.72 -3.55
N PHE A 19 15.20 -8.02 -3.49
CA PHE A 19 16.15 -9.09 -3.71
C PHE A 19 15.56 -10.08 -4.71
N GLU A 20 16.11 -10.14 -5.92
CA GLU A 20 15.78 -11.20 -6.86
C GLU A 20 16.27 -12.54 -6.31
N ILE A 21 15.40 -13.56 -6.35
CA ILE A 21 15.68 -14.91 -5.90
C ILE A 21 15.72 -15.83 -7.12
N GLY A 22 16.92 -16.26 -7.49
CA GLY A 22 17.14 -17.20 -8.59
C GLY A 22 18.07 -18.36 -8.25
N ASP A 23 18.85 -18.26 -7.16
CA ASP A 23 19.75 -19.31 -6.70
C ASP A 23 20.05 -19.22 -5.19
N ALA A 24 20.83 -20.17 -4.66
CA ALA A 24 21.18 -20.19 -3.23
C ALA A 24 22.01 -18.96 -2.77
N SER A 25 22.79 -18.33 -3.65
CA SER A 25 23.59 -17.15 -3.32
C SER A 25 22.71 -15.92 -3.09
N SER A 26 21.62 -15.80 -3.85
CA SER A 26 20.63 -14.74 -3.68
C SER A 26 19.91 -14.81 -2.33
N VAL A 27 19.65 -16.01 -1.81
CA VAL A 27 19.08 -16.21 -0.46
C VAL A 27 20.01 -15.66 0.63
N ALA A 28 21.31 -15.92 0.50
CA ALA A 28 22.29 -15.42 1.46
C ALA A 28 22.40 -13.88 1.42
N PHE A 29 22.24 -13.27 0.24
CA PHE A 29 22.21 -11.81 0.10
C PHE A 29 20.94 -11.20 0.71
N ALA A 30 19.76 -11.75 0.41
CA ALA A 30 18.50 -11.33 1.01
C ALA A 30 18.52 -11.44 2.55
N ARG A 31 19.10 -12.50 3.10
CA ARG A 31 19.27 -12.67 4.55
C ARG A 31 20.11 -11.57 5.19
N ARG A 32 21.18 -11.11 4.53
CA ARG A 32 21.97 -9.95 5.01
C ARG A 32 21.13 -8.68 5.00
N GLY A 33 20.33 -8.49 3.95
CA GLY A 33 19.39 -7.37 3.86
C GLY A 33 18.36 -7.35 4.99
N ALA A 34 17.78 -8.52 5.31
CA ALA A 34 16.86 -8.65 6.43
C ALA A 34 17.50 -8.47 7.80
N ALA A 35 18.74 -8.92 7.99
CA ALA A 35 19.49 -8.65 9.22
C ALA A 35 19.72 -7.13 9.42
N GLN A 36 20.01 -6.39 8.34
CA GLN A 36 20.10 -4.94 8.40
C GLN A 36 18.75 -4.29 8.73
N ALA A 37 17.66 -4.76 8.12
CA ALA A 37 16.31 -4.27 8.44
C ALA A 37 15.93 -4.56 9.91
N ALA A 38 16.27 -5.74 10.43
CA ALA A 38 16.05 -6.12 11.82
C ALA A 38 16.80 -5.19 12.79
N HIS A 39 18.05 -4.87 12.48
CA HIS A 39 18.84 -3.91 13.25
C HIS A 39 18.20 -2.52 13.25
N LEU A 40 17.75 -2.02 12.09
CA LEU A 40 17.09 -0.72 11.97
C LEU A 40 15.74 -0.67 12.73
N ALA A 41 15.01 -1.78 12.76
CA ALA A 41 13.75 -1.93 13.49
C ALA A 41 13.95 -2.23 14.99
N GLY A 42 15.20 -2.32 15.47
CA GLY A 42 15.51 -2.63 16.86
C GLY A 42 15.08 -4.03 17.32
N LEU A 43 14.99 -5.01 16.43
CA LEU A 43 14.69 -6.40 16.80
C LEU A 43 15.83 -6.97 17.65
N ASP A 44 15.49 -7.79 18.65
CA ASP A 44 16.47 -8.51 19.44
C ASP A 44 17.04 -9.72 18.66
N ALA A 45 18.02 -10.42 19.26
CA ALA A 45 18.67 -11.56 18.61
C ALA A 45 17.70 -12.73 18.34
N THR A 46 16.66 -12.89 19.17
CA THR A 46 15.65 -13.92 19.01
C THR A 46 14.76 -13.61 17.81
N ASP A 47 14.23 -12.38 17.73
CA ASP A 47 13.37 -11.93 16.64
C ASP A 47 14.11 -11.84 15.31
N ALA A 48 15.36 -11.39 15.32
CA ALA A 48 16.23 -11.46 14.15
C ALA A 48 16.45 -12.92 13.67
N GLY A 49 16.57 -13.87 14.61
CA GLY A 49 16.62 -15.30 14.32
C GLY A 49 15.33 -15.83 13.70
N ARG A 50 14.16 -15.46 14.25
CA ARG A 50 12.84 -15.79 13.67
C ARG A 50 12.72 -15.30 12.22
N LEU A 51 13.04 -14.02 12.00
CA LEU A 51 13.02 -13.40 10.67
C LEU A 51 13.94 -14.12 9.69
N ALA A 52 15.14 -14.52 10.10
CA ALA A 52 16.08 -15.23 9.24
C ALA A 52 15.55 -16.60 8.79
N ILE A 53 14.87 -17.34 9.68
CA ILE A 53 14.22 -18.61 9.33
C ILE A 53 13.08 -18.37 8.35
N VAL A 54 12.16 -17.46 8.68
CA VAL A 54 11.02 -17.08 7.82
C VAL A 54 11.49 -16.71 6.41
N LEU A 55 12.49 -15.84 6.31
CA LEU A 55 13.06 -15.42 5.02
C LEU A 55 13.63 -16.60 4.23
N THR A 56 14.38 -17.48 4.90
CA THR A 56 15.02 -18.62 4.25
C THR A 56 13.98 -19.61 3.73
N GLU A 57 12.93 -19.88 4.50
CA GLU A 57 11.81 -20.73 4.07
C GLU A 57 11.06 -20.10 2.90
N ALA A 58 10.75 -18.80 2.96
CA ALA A 58 10.07 -18.10 1.87
C ALA A 58 10.89 -18.11 0.57
N ALA A 59 12.20 -17.81 0.64
CA ALA A 59 13.09 -17.86 -0.50
C ALA A 59 13.23 -19.27 -1.08
N THR A 60 13.30 -20.28 -0.20
CA THR A 60 13.40 -21.68 -0.61
C THR A 60 12.11 -22.16 -1.28
N ASN A 61 10.94 -21.71 -0.81
CA ASN A 61 9.67 -21.98 -1.45
C ASN A 61 9.62 -21.40 -2.87
N ILE A 62 10.10 -20.16 -3.05
CA ILE A 62 10.25 -19.55 -4.38
C ILE A 62 11.11 -20.45 -5.29
N LEU A 63 12.33 -20.80 -4.86
CA LEU A 63 13.25 -21.59 -5.68
C LEU A 63 12.70 -22.98 -6.03
N LYS A 64 12.05 -23.66 -5.08
CA LYS A 64 11.53 -25.03 -5.27
C LYS A 64 10.26 -25.06 -6.11
N HIS A 65 9.37 -24.09 -5.95
CA HIS A 65 8.02 -24.16 -6.51
C HIS A 65 7.81 -23.24 -7.72
N ALA A 66 8.49 -22.10 -7.77
CA ALA A 66 8.39 -21.13 -8.86
C ALA A 66 9.67 -21.01 -9.71
N GLY A 67 10.79 -21.52 -9.22
CA GLY A 67 12.11 -21.44 -9.86
C GLY A 67 12.78 -20.08 -9.70
N HIS A 68 12.02 -18.99 -9.80
CA HIS A 68 12.48 -17.62 -9.58
C HIS A 68 11.39 -16.76 -8.92
N GLY A 69 11.81 -15.67 -8.28
CA GLY A 69 10.90 -14.72 -7.65
C GLY A 69 11.65 -13.55 -7.04
N GLU A 70 11.01 -12.86 -6.10
CA GLU A 70 11.54 -11.66 -5.48
C GLU A 70 11.15 -11.60 -4.00
N LEU A 71 12.07 -11.15 -3.17
CA LEU A 71 11.80 -10.77 -1.78
C LEU A 71 11.89 -9.26 -1.63
N LEU A 72 10.87 -8.66 -1.04
CA LEU A 72 10.87 -7.28 -0.61
C LEU A 72 11.00 -7.22 0.91
N VAL A 73 11.92 -6.40 1.42
CA VAL A 73 12.15 -6.26 2.86
C VAL A 73 12.18 -4.79 3.24
N ARG A 74 11.43 -4.42 4.28
CA ARG A 74 11.53 -3.09 4.90
C ARG A 74 11.50 -3.15 6.42
N ALA A 75 12.24 -2.22 7.03
CA ALA A 75 12.12 -1.95 8.46
C ALA A 75 10.90 -1.05 8.71
N LEU A 76 10.15 -1.37 9.75
CA LEU A 76 9.08 -0.57 10.35
C LEU A 76 9.53 -0.16 11.76
N GLU A 77 8.80 0.75 12.40
CA GLU A 77 9.17 1.30 13.72
C GLU A 77 9.45 0.20 14.78
N ARG A 78 8.70 -0.91 14.73
CA ARG A 78 8.79 -2.00 15.72
C ARG A 78 8.75 -3.40 15.09
N GLY A 79 9.22 -3.53 13.86
CA GLY A 79 9.21 -4.80 13.16
C GLY A 79 9.80 -4.76 11.76
N VAL A 80 9.91 -5.92 11.13
CA VAL A 80 10.34 -6.06 9.74
C VAL A 80 9.22 -6.70 8.93
N GLU A 81 8.86 -6.05 7.83
CA GLU A 81 7.96 -6.62 6.84
C GLU A 81 8.78 -7.30 5.74
N LEU A 82 8.39 -8.53 5.43
CA LEU A 82 8.90 -9.35 4.34
C LEU A 82 7.74 -9.66 3.40
N ILE A 83 7.93 -9.43 2.10
CA ILE A 83 6.98 -9.84 1.07
C ILE A 83 7.71 -10.75 0.08
N ALA A 84 7.26 -11.98 -0.07
CA ALA A 84 7.72 -12.92 -1.06
C ALA A 84 6.77 -12.95 -2.24
N LEU A 85 7.32 -12.81 -3.45
CA LEU A 85 6.60 -12.69 -4.70
C LEU A 85 7.12 -13.71 -5.70
N ASP A 86 6.22 -14.49 -6.29
CA ASP A 86 6.56 -15.31 -7.45
C ASP A 86 5.43 -15.35 -8.47
N ARG A 87 5.78 -15.73 -9.70
CA ARG A 87 4.85 -15.95 -10.83
C ARG A 87 4.81 -17.44 -11.18
N GLY A 88 5.00 -18.30 -10.18
CA GLY A 88 4.99 -19.76 -10.34
C GLY A 88 3.58 -20.32 -10.58
N PRO A 89 3.42 -21.65 -10.45
CA PRO A 89 2.14 -22.33 -10.68
C PRO A 89 1.05 -21.95 -9.67
N GLY A 90 1.41 -21.32 -8.54
CA GLY A 90 0.49 -21.03 -7.44
C GLY A 90 0.14 -22.27 -6.61
N ILE A 91 -0.64 -22.07 -5.54
CA ILE A 91 -1.05 -23.08 -4.57
C ILE A 91 -2.55 -23.34 -4.76
N ALA A 92 -2.92 -24.57 -5.13
CA ALA A 92 -4.31 -24.94 -5.37
C ALA A 92 -5.15 -25.05 -4.09
N ASP A 93 -4.57 -25.64 -3.03
CA ASP A 93 -5.19 -25.72 -1.71
C ASP A 93 -4.24 -25.13 -0.66
N VAL A 94 -4.45 -23.84 -0.38
CA VAL A 94 -3.66 -23.09 0.59
C VAL A 94 -3.81 -23.66 2.01
N ARG A 95 -4.99 -24.18 2.37
CA ARG A 95 -5.24 -24.74 3.71
C ARG A 95 -4.50 -26.06 3.89
N ALA A 96 -4.53 -26.93 2.88
CA ALA A 96 -3.76 -28.18 2.90
C ALA A 96 -2.25 -27.89 2.96
N ALA A 97 -1.76 -26.90 2.21
CA ALA A 97 -0.35 -26.51 2.20
C ALA A 97 0.15 -25.93 3.54
N GLN A 98 -0.76 -25.48 4.41
CA GLN A 98 -0.44 -24.97 5.76
C GLN A 98 -0.46 -26.04 6.84
N SER A 99 -1.18 -27.14 6.61
CA SER A 99 -1.24 -28.25 7.55
C SER A 99 0.10 -29.00 7.50
N ASP A 100 0.83 -29.01 8.62
CA ASP A 100 2.12 -29.70 8.72
C ASP A 100 2.01 -31.14 8.15
N GLY A 101 2.91 -31.49 7.23
CA GLY A 101 3.06 -32.87 6.73
C GLY A 101 2.49 -33.17 5.34
N HIS A 102 1.94 -32.21 4.60
CA HIS A 102 1.58 -32.38 3.17
C HIS A 102 2.55 -31.62 2.26
N SER A 103 3.59 -32.30 1.75
CA SER A 103 4.39 -31.81 0.62
C SER A 103 4.25 -32.74 -0.58
N THR A 104 3.99 -32.17 -1.75
CA THR A 104 4.03 -32.87 -3.04
C THR A 104 5.44 -32.90 -3.66
N ALA A 105 6.45 -32.30 -3.01
CA ALA A 105 7.77 -32.04 -3.60
C ALA A 105 8.97 -32.33 -2.66
N GLY A 106 8.96 -33.46 -1.95
CA GLY A 106 10.18 -34.07 -1.41
C GLY A 106 10.88 -33.35 -0.24
N THR A 107 10.21 -32.44 0.48
CA THR A 107 10.66 -31.93 1.78
C THR A 107 9.59 -32.14 2.85
N PRO A 108 9.86 -32.01 4.16
CA PRO A 108 8.92 -32.39 5.22
C PRO A 108 7.55 -31.66 5.24
N GLY A 109 7.25 -30.78 4.27
CA GLY A 109 5.96 -30.07 4.20
C GLY A 109 5.77 -29.08 5.35
N THR A 110 6.88 -28.60 5.92
CA THR A 110 6.88 -27.75 7.13
C THR A 110 7.13 -26.27 6.84
N GLY A 111 7.51 -25.89 5.61
CA GLY A 111 8.01 -24.53 5.31
C GLY A 111 6.97 -23.44 5.58
N LEU A 112 5.75 -23.59 5.05
CA LEU A 112 4.67 -22.61 5.27
C LEU A 112 4.14 -22.65 6.70
N GLY A 113 4.09 -23.83 7.33
CA GLY A 113 3.73 -23.99 8.74
C GLY A 113 4.75 -23.32 9.68
N ALA A 114 6.04 -23.44 9.39
CA ALA A 114 7.12 -22.78 10.12
C ALA A 114 7.04 -21.26 9.96
N ILE A 115 6.83 -20.77 8.74
CA ILE A 115 6.61 -19.35 8.49
C ILE A 115 5.42 -18.86 9.33
N ASN A 116 4.28 -19.55 9.30
CA ASN A 116 3.12 -19.17 10.10
C ASN A 116 3.43 -19.12 11.60
N ARG A 117 4.06 -20.16 12.17
CA ARG A 117 4.47 -20.23 13.59
C ARG A 117 5.40 -19.11 14.04
N LEU A 118 6.31 -18.69 13.17
CA LEU A 118 7.34 -17.70 13.51
C LEU A 118 6.92 -16.25 13.19
N SER A 119 5.79 -16.06 12.51
CA SER A 119 5.27 -14.75 12.12
C SER A 119 4.29 -14.18 13.14
N ASP A 120 4.32 -12.87 13.35
CA ASP A 120 3.34 -12.17 14.17
C ASP A 120 2.09 -11.79 13.35
N GLN A 121 2.27 -11.53 12.05
CA GLN A 121 1.17 -11.47 11.07
C GLN A 121 1.57 -12.12 9.76
N LEU A 122 0.61 -12.75 9.10
CA LEU A 122 0.78 -13.37 7.79
C LEU A 122 -0.42 -13.07 6.89
N ALA A 123 -0.14 -12.77 5.63
CA ALA A 123 -1.17 -12.71 4.60
C ALA A 123 -0.66 -13.44 3.36
N LEU A 124 -1.50 -14.29 2.78
CA LEU A 124 -1.13 -15.14 1.66
C LEU A 124 -2.23 -15.06 0.62
N TRP A 125 -1.86 -14.66 -0.59
CA TRP A 125 -2.68 -14.80 -1.76
C TRP A 125 -1.96 -15.67 -2.77
N SER A 126 -2.63 -16.70 -3.27
CA SER A 126 -2.12 -17.54 -4.33
C SER A 126 -3.27 -18.05 -5.15
N GLN A 127 -3.07 -18.11 -6.45
CA GLN A 127 -4.07 -18.56 -7.40
C GLN A 127 -3.38 -19.47 -8.44
N PRO A 128 -3.98 -20.63 -8.79
CA PRO A 128 -3.43 -21.50 -9.82
C PRO A 128 -3.16 -20.75 -11.14
N GLY A 129 -1.94 -20.88 -11.67
CA GLY A 129 -1.47 -20.20 -12.88
C GLY A 129 -1.10 -18.72 -12.71
N HIS A 130 -1.20 -18.19 -11.50
CA HIS A 130 -1.07 -16.77 -11.19
C HIS A 130 -0.03 -16.49 -10.09
N GLY A 131 0.71 -17.52 -9.65
CA GLY A 131 1.77 -17.43 -8.65
C GLY A 131 1.30 -17.22 -7.22
N THR A 132 2.21 -16.75 -6.39
CA THR A 132 2.00 -16.53 -4.95
C THR A 132 2.54 -15.17 -4.50
N VAL A 133 1.81 -14.54 -3.58
CA VAL A 133 2.23 -13.38 -2.80
C VAL A 133 2.05 -13.72 -1.32
N LEU A 134 3.15 -13.74 -0.59
CA LEU A 134 3.20 -14.00 0.85
C LEU A 134 3.78 -12.79 1.57
N ARG A 135 2.99 -12.19 2.45
CA ARG A 135 3.43 -11.10 3.33
C ARG A 135 3.56 -11.59 4.75
N VAL A 136 4.68 -11.27 5.39
CA VAL A 136 5.00 -11.62 6.77
C VAL A 136 5.46 -10.38 7.53
N LEU A 137 5.03 -10.24 8.77
CA LEU A 137 5.57 -9.28 9.73
C LEU A 137 6.16 -10.02 10.93
N VAL A 138 7.40 -9.66 11.27
CA VAL A 138 8.07 -10.05 12.52
C VAL A 138 8.28 -8.79 13.35
N GLN A 139 7.72 -8.74 14.55
CA GLN A 139 7.75 -7.60 15.46
C GLN A 139 8.63 -7.86 16.67
N GLN A 140 9.03 -6.77 17.34
CA GLN A 140 9.71 -6.85 18.63
C GLN A 140 8.84 -7.55 19.68
N ALA A 141 9.42 -8.52 20.39
CA ALA A 141 8.78 -9.19 21.51
C ALA A 141 8.28 -8.20 22.59
N GLY A 142 7.10 -8.47 23.17
CA GLY A 142 6.49 -7.64 24.21
C GLY A 142 5.88 -6.32 23.70
N GLY A 143 5.88 -6.08 22.38
CA GLY A 143 5.08 -5.01 21.79
C GLY A 143 3.57 -5.29 21.89
N PRO A 144 2.73 -4.24 21.95
CA PRO A 144 1.29 -4.42 21.81
C PRO A 144 1.02 -5.09 20.46
N ARG A 145 0.20 -6.14 20.47
CA ARG A 145 -0.29 -6.74 19.22
C ARG A 145 -1.02 -5.63 18.46
N PRO A 146 -0.63 -5.32 17.22
CA PRO A 146 -1.26 -4.24 16.48
C PRO A 146 -2.76 -4.49 16.39
N ALA A 147 -3.55 -3.52 16.89
CA ALA A 147 -4.97 -3.46 16.57
C ALA A 147 -5.10 -3.45 15.04
N ARG A 148 -6.18 -4.04 14.51
CA ARG A 148 -6.50 -3.96 13.07
C ARG A 148 -7.34 -2.71 12.86
N PRO A 149 -6.73 -1.55 12.60
CA PRO A 149 -7.50 -0.32 12.50
C PRO A 149 -8.22 -0.34 11.15
N ALA A 150 -9.48 0.06 11.17
CA ALA A 150 -10.16 0.47 9.96
C ALA A 150 -10.02 1.99 9.86
N PRO A 151 -9.63 2.55 8.70
CA PRO A 151 -9.24 1.88 7.45
C PRO A 151 -7.87 1.16 7.49
N GLU A 152 -7.72 0.07 6.72
CA GLU A 152 -6.44 -0.62 6.51
C GLU A 152 -5.64 0.07 5.40
N ILE A 153 -4.35 0.32 5.66
CA ILE A 153 -3.44 0.95 4.70
C ILE A 153 -2.26 0.00 4.45
N GLY A 154 -1.93 -0.22 3.18
CA GLY A 154 -0.78 -1.03 2.80
C GLY A 154 -0.14 -0.48 1.54
N GLY A 155 1.17 -0.65 1.40
CA GLY A 155 1.86 -0.15 0.22
C GLY A 155 3.19 -0.85 -0.01
N VAL A 156 3.55 -0.93 -1.29
CA VAL A 156 4.82 -1.39 -1.81
C VAL A 156 5.49 -0.19 -2.48
N CYS A 157 6.76 0.02 -2.21
CA CYS A 157 7.57 1.11 -2.74
C CYS A 157 8.97 0.55 -2.91
N VAL A 158 9.45 0.47 -4.15
CA VAL A 158 10.70 -0.23 -4.50
C VAL A 158 11.53 0.69 -5.38
N PRO A 159 12.83 0.85 -5.09
CA PRO A 159 13.70 1.67 -5.90
C PRO A 159 13.89 1.10 -7.31
N TYR A 160 14.24 1.97 -8.24
CA TYR A 160 14.74 1.58 -9.55
C TYR A 160 15.87 0.54 -9.42
N PRO A 161 15.92 -0.53 -10.22
CA PRO A 161 16.94 -1.56 -10.10
C PRO A 161 18.37 -1.00 -10.11
N GLY A 162 19.12 -1.34 -9.07
CA GLY A 162 20.51 -0.88 -8.89
C GLY A 162 20.65 0.37 -8.02
N GLU A 163 19.55 1.05 -7.67
CA GLU A 163 19.57 2.18 -6.73
C GLU A 163 19.38 1.72 -5.28
N ASP A 164 20.07 2.39 -4.36
CA ASP A 164 19.92 2.15 -2.92
C ASP A 164 18.75 2.92 -2.30
N VAL A 165 18.25 3.95 -3.00
CA VAL A 165 17.17 4.83 -2.54
C VAL A 165 16.13 5.00 -3.63
N CYS A 166 14.87 4.97 -3.23
CA CYS A 166 13.74 5.12 -4.15
C CYS A 166 13.49 6.61 -4.44
N GLY A 167 13.33 6.94 -5.72
CA GLY A 167 12.89 8.26 -6.17
C GLY A 167 11.44 8.57 -5.82
N ASP A 168 10.63 7.52 -5.62
CA ASP A 168 9.29 7.63 -5.06
C ASP A 168 9.29 7.68 -3.52
N GLY A 169 8.16 8.11 -2.97
CA GLY A 169 7.84 7.93 -1.55
C GLY A 169 6.35 7.99 -1.28
N TRP A 170 5.94 7.41 -0.15
CA TRP A 170 4.58 7.54 0.33
C TRP A 170 4.52 7.59 1.86
N GLN A 171 3.46 8.22 2.36
CA GLN A 171 3.22 8.31 3.80
C GLN A 171 1.72 8.47 4.11
N ALA A 172 1.28 7.85 5.20
CA ALA A 172 0.03 8.16 5.88
C ALA A 172 0.31 8.99 7.13
N GLN A 173 -0.49 10.04 7.33
CA GLN A 173 -0.41 10.89 8.50
C GLN A 173 -1.80 11.08 9.10
N ALA A 174 -1.97 10.57 10.33
CA ALA A 174 -3.21 10.72 11.09
C ALA A 174 -3.30 12.10 11.76
N ASP A 175 -4.55 12.51 12.04
CA ASP A 175 -4.95 13.66 12.85
C ASP A 175 -6.31 13.41 13.51
N PRO A 176 -6.81 14.29 14.40
CA PRO A 176 -8.05 14.03 15.13
C PRO A 176 -9.30 13.83 14.25
N GLY A 177 -9.30 14.29 12.99
CA GLY A 177 -10.43 14.15 12.06
C GLY A 177 -10.33 12.97 11.09
N GLY A 178 -9.23 12.22 11.09
CA GLY A 178 -8.99 11.12 10.14
C GLY A 178 -7.51 10.96 9.79
N PHE A 179 -7.19 10.74 8.53
CA PHE A 179 -5.79 10.72 8.05
C PHE A 179 -5.65 11.21 6.61
N THR A 180 -4.43 11.52 6.20
CA THR A 180 -4.08 11.88 4.82
C THR A 180 -2.99 10.95 4.30
N ILE A 181 -3.16 10.44 3.08
CA ILE A 181 -2.14 9.72 2.32
C ILE A 181 -1.49 10.68 1.33
N ALA A 182 -0.16 10.64 1.25
CA ALA A 182 0.62 11.24 0.19
C ALA A 182 1.38 10.16 -0.58
N VAL A 183 1.40 10.28 -1.91
CA VAL A 183 2.30 9.53 -2.81
C VAL A 183 3.03 10.53 -3.69
N ALA A 184 4.36 10.49 -3.67
CA ALA A 184 5.23 11.37 -4.43
C ALA A 184 6.16 10.55 -5.33
N ASP A 185 6.39 11.05 -6.53
CA ASP A 185 7.32 10.53 -7.54
C ASP A 185 8.24 11.68 -7.90
N GLY A 186 9.46 11.65 -7.36
CA GLY A 186 10.47 12.69 -7.59
C GLY A 186 11.04 12.57 -9.00
N LEU A 187 11.34 13.70 -9.65
CA LEU A 187 11.77 13.66 -11.05
C LEU A 187 13.10 12.88 -11.26
N GLY A 188 13.01 11.76 -11.99
CA GLY A 188 14.10 10.83 -12.25
C GLY A 188 14.15 9.73 -11.18
N HIS A 189 15.32 9.11 -10.98
CA HIS A 189 15.52 8.09 -9.94
C HIS A 189 16.71 8.44 -9.03
N GLY A 190 16.88 7.66 -7.97
CA GLY A 190 18.00 7.77 -7.03
C GLY A 190 17.93 9.00 -6.13
N ALA A 191 19.07 9.41 -5.58
CA ALA A 191 19.13 10.34 -4.45
C ALA A 191 18.46 11.70 -4.67
N GLN A 192 18.55 12.29 -5.86
CA GLN A 192 17.95 13.61 -6.12
C GLN A 192 16.43 13.55 -6.27
N ALA A 193 15.90 12.48 -6.87
CA ALA A 193 14.46 12.21 -6.90
C ALA A 193 13.94 11.96 -5.49
N HIS A 194 14.65 11.13 -4.72
CA HIS A 194 14.34 10.84 -3.32
C HIS A 194 14.22 12.12 -2.47
N VAL A 195 15.16 13.07 -2.61
CA VAL A 195 15.11 14.36 -1.91
C VAL A 195 13.83 15.15 -2.22
N ALA A 196 13.39 15.16 -3.49
CA ALA A 196 12.16 15.84 -3.90
C ALA A 196 10.91 15.16 -3.31
N ALA A 197 10.82 13.84 -3.40
CA ALA A 197 9.71 13.07 -2.83
C ALA A 197 9.66 13.22 -1.29
N ALA A 198 10.79 13.05 -0.61
CA ALA A 198 10.89 13.21 0.85
C ALA A 198 10.49 14.62 1.31
N ALA A 199 10.87 15.66 0.57
CA ALA A 199 10.46 17.03 0.88
C ALA A 199 8.93 17.22 0.81
N ALA A 200 8.24 16.55 -0.12
CA ALA A 200 6.78 16.61 -0.23
C ALA A 200 6.09 15.88 0.94
N LEU A 201 6.59 14.69 1.31
CA LEU A 201 6.05 13.93 2.45
C LEU A 201 6.26 14.67 3.78
N GLU A 202 7.40 15.36 3.92
CA GLU A 202 7.71 16.17 5.08
C GLU A 202 6.73 17.34 5.29
N VAL A 203 6.18 17.91 4.22
CA VAL A 203 5.11 18.93 4.31
C VAL A 203 3.87 18.35 4.97
N LEU A 204 3.43 17.17 4.55
CA LEU A 204 2.29 16.48 5.17
C LEU A 204 2.57 16.18 6.64
N ARG A 205 3.74 15.62 6.94
CA ARG A 205 4.13 15.27 8.32
C ARG A 205 4.09 16.47 9.26
N LYS A 206 4.50 17.65 8.78
CA LYS A 206 4.51 18.90 9.55
C LYS A 206 3.15 19.59 9.64
N ARG A 207 2.22 19.30 8.73
CA ARG A 207 0.94 20.02 8.59
C ARG A 207 -0.25 19.06 8.44
N PRO A 208 -0.43 18.12 9.38
CA PRO A 208 -1.56 17.19 9.35
C PRO A 208 -2.91 17.92 9.46
N GLY A 209 -3.98 17.32 8.94
CA GLY A 209 -5.34 17.89 8.98
C GLY A 209 -5.66 19.00 7.96
N LEU A 210 -4.69 19.48 7.18
CA LEU A 210 -4.96 20.41 6.07
C LEU A 210 -5.63 19.72 4.88
N THR A 211 -6.34 20.49 4.04
CA THR A 211 -6.94 19.96 2.81
C THR A 211 -5.86 19.55 1.80
N PRO A 212 -6.15 18.58 0.91
CA PRO A 212 -5.22 18.18 -0.16
C PRO A 212 -4.72 19.35 -1.02
N GLY A 213 -5.57 20.31 -1.38
CA GLY A 213 -5.14 21.48 -2.15
C GLY A 213 -4.23 22.41 -1.37
N ALA A 214 -4.49 22.64 -0.07
CA ALA A 214 -3.60 23.44 0.76
C ALA A 214 -2.22 22.79 0.94
N LEU A 215 -2.19 21.46 1.15
CA LEU A 215 -0.95 20.68 1.19
C LEU A 215 -0.21 20.72 -0.16
N MET A 216 -0.92 20.64 -1.28
CA MET A 216 -0.33 20.73 -2.62
C MET A 216 0.37 22.07 -2.85
N GLU A 217 -0.23 23.20 -2.46
CA GLU A 217 0.39 24.53 -2.57
C GLU A 217 1.64 24.67 -1.68
N LEU A 218 1.56 24.16 -0.44
CA LEU A 218 2.72 24.13 0.47
C LEU A 218 3.85 23.26 -0.09
N SER A 219 3.52 22.08 -0.62
CA SER A 219 4.47 21.20 -1.30
C SER A 219 5.08 21.88 -2.53
N HIS A 220 4.28 22.61 -3.31
CA HIS A 220 4.80 23.35 -4.46
C HIS A 220 5.85 24.38 -4.05
N ALA A 221 5.63 25.13 -2.97
CA ALA A 221 6.64 26.04 -2.45
C ALA A 221 7.89 25.30 -1.93
N ALA A 222 7.69 24.20 -1.19
CA ALA A 222 8.77 23.41 -0.60
C ALA A 222 9.66 22.69 -1.63
N LEU A 223 9.11 22.35 -2.80
CA LEU A 223 9.81 21.58 -3.83
C LEU A 223 10.59 22.45 -4.83
N ARG A 224 10.42 23.79 -4.80
CA ARG A 224 11.17 24.73 -5.68
C ARG A 224 12.70 24.52 -5.70
N PRO A 225 13.39 24.25 -4.58
CA PRO A 225 14.84 24.02 -4.59
C PRO A 225 15.24 22.59 -5.01
N THR A 226 14.29 21.74 -5.40
CA THR A 226 14.51 20.33 -5.75
C THR A 226 14.28 20.09 -7.24
N ARG A 227 14.41 18.83 -7.70
CA ARG A 227 13.99 18.45 -9.07
C ARG A 227 12.47 18.57 -9.30
N GLY A 228 11.69 18.74 -8.24
CA GLY A 228 10.24 18.66 -8.27
C GLY A 228 9.76 17.22 -8.28
N ALA A 229 8.43 17.06 -8.20
CA ALA A 229 7.79 15.75 -8.14
C ALA A 229 6.40 15.78 -8.76
N ALA A 230 5.91 14.62 -9.18
CA ALA A 230 4.48 14.36 -9.21
C ALA A 230 4.01 14.02 -7.78
N LEU A 231 2.80 14.44 -7.42
CA LEU A 231 2.26 14.30 -6.07
C LEU A 231 0.76 14.02 -6.13
N ALA A 232 0.32 13.05 -5.35
CA ALA A 232 -1.09 12.85 -5.05
C ALA A 232 -1.33 12.85 -3.54
N LEU A 233 -2.41 13.50 -3.13
CA LEU A 233 -2.84 13.65 -1.74
C LEU A 233 -4.29 13.20 -1.63
N ALA A 234 -4.57 12.28 -0.72
CA ALA A 234 -5.91 11.77 -0.42
C ALA A 234 -6.20 11.91 1.07
N ARG A 235 -7.15 12.77 1.43
CA ARG A 235 -7.57 13.04 2.81
C ARG A 235 -8.87 12.29 3.10
N PHE A 236 -8.85 11.44 4.11
CA PHE A 236 -9.98 10.67 4.59
C PHE A 236 -10.56 11.35 5.82
N ASP A 237 -11.80 11.83 5.71
CA ASP A 237 -12.60 12.29 6.85
C ASP A 237 -13.51 11.13 7.26
N LEU A 238 -13.16 10.49 8.38
CA LEU A 238 -13.86 9.29 8.86
C LEU A 238 -15.18 9.62 9.56
N VAL A 239 -15.36 10.86 10.00
CA VAL A 239 -16.61 11.31 10.62
C VAL A 239 -17.66 11.60 9.54
N ARG A 240 -17.24 12.23 8.45
CA ARG A 240 -18.11 12.55 7.30
C ARG A 240 -18.23 11.40 6.30
N SER A 241 -17.39 10.37 6.43
CA SER A 241 -17.29 9.27 5.48
C SER A 241 -17.02 9.77 4.06
N THR A 242 -16.02 10.65 3.91
CA THR A 242 -15.61 11.22 2.62
C THR A 242 -14.10 11.13 2.40
N VAL A 243 -13.71 11.12 1.13
CA VAL A 243 -12.33 11.28 0.67
C VAL A 243 -12.23 12.53 -0.18
N SER A 244 -11.34 13.45 0.17
CA SER A 244 -10.92 14.53 -0.72
C SER A 244 -9.58 14.18 -1.37
N PHE A 245 -9.44 14.42 -2.67
CA PHE A 245 -8.28 14.06 -3.46
C PHE A 245 -7.76 15.24 -4.27
N CYS A 246 -6.44 15.45 -4.27
CA CYS A 246 -5.75 16.39 -5.15
C CYS A 246 -4.48 15.74 -5.72
N GLY A 247 -4.35 15.75 -7.05
CA GLY A 247 -3.19 15.19 -7.75
C GLY A 247 -2.61 16.15 -8.78
N THR A 248 -1.29 16.23 -8.85
CA THR A 248 -0.52 16.94 -9.88
C THR A 248 0.56 15.99 -10.42
N GLY A 249 0.61 15.81 -11.74
CA GLY A 249 1.55 14.93 -12.43
C GLY A 249 0.90 13.60 -12.86
N ASN A 250 1.73 12.56 -12.89
CA ASN A 250 1.46 11.22 -13.43
C ASN A 250 1.06 10.18 -12.36
N ILE A 251 0.91 10.56 -11.09
CA ILE A 251 0.38 9.64 -10.07
C ILE A 251 -1.08 9.30 -10.40
N SER A 252 -1.34 8.01 -10.54
CA SER A 252 -2.66 7.45 -10.83
C SER A 252 -3.42 7.19 -9.54
N ALA A 253 -4.73 7.41 -9.55
CA ALA A 253 -5.63 7.07 -8.46
C ALA A 253 -6.89 6.39 -9.01
N VAL A 254 -7.22 5.22 -8.46
CA VAL A 254 -8.40 4.43 -8.83
C VAL A 254 -9.18 4.10 -7.58
N ALA A 255 -10.47 4.44 -7.56
CA ALA A 255 -11.36 4.20 -6.44
C ALA A 255 -12.41 3.13 -6.80
N TYR A 256 -12.60 2.16 -5.90
CA TYR A 256 -13.57 1.07 -5.98
C TYR A 256 -14.56 1.17 -4.82
N GLY A 257 -15.82 0.77 -5.07
CA GLY A 257 -16.86 0.79 -4.02
C GLY A 257 -17.18 2.20 -3.50
N THR A 258 -16.71 3.24 -4.20
CA THR A 258 -17.01 4.65 -3.92
C THR A 258 -18.13 5.14 -4.82
N GLY A 259 -18.80 6.23 -4.42
CA GLY A 259 -19.62 6.99 -5.37
C GLY A 259 -18.75 7.65 -6.45
N LYS A 260 -19.39 8.14 -7.52
CA LYS A 260 -18.74 8.92 -8.57
C LYS A 260 -17.99 10.13 -7.97
N PRO A 261 -16.73 10.40 -8.38
CA PRO A 261 -16.01 11.59 -7.93
C PRO A 261 -16.73 12.87 -8.37
N ASN A 262 -16.93 13.78 -7.41
CA ASN A 262 -17.51 15.09 -7.64
C ASN A 262 -16.42 16.16 -7.50
N HIS A 263 -16.52 17.26 -8.24
CA HIS A 263 -15.66 18.41 -7.98
C HIS A 263 -16.01 18.98 -6.60
N GLY A 264 -15.01 19.09 -5.72
CA GLY A 264 -15.21 19.68 -4.40
C GLY A 264 -15.76 21.11 -4.56
N ALA A 265 -16.70 21.50 -3.69
CA ALA A 265 -17.21 22.88 -3.67
C ALA A 265 -16.03 23.82 -3.40
N GLN A 266 -15.57 24.54 -4.43
CA GLN A 266 -14.54 25.55 -4.26
C GLN A 266 -15.06 26.62 -3.29
N GLY A 267 -14.47 26.67 -2.09
CA GLY A 267 -14.71 27.75 -1.15
C GLY A 267 -14.16 29.06 -1.70
N HIS A 268 -14.97 29.78 -2.47
CA HIS A 268 -14.86 31.23 -2.65
C HIS A 268 -16.19 31.82 -2.18
N GLY A 269 -16.11 32.68 -1.16
CA GLY A 269 -17.26 33.32 -0.54
C GLY A 269 -18.11 34.05 -1.56
N ALA A 270 -19.26 33.47 -1.90
CA ALA A 270 -20.35 34.15 -2.56
C ALA A 270 -21.58 34.01 -1.68
N THR A 271 -22.01 35.13 -1.09
CA THR A 271 -23.28 35.28 -0.39
C THR A 271 -24.43 34.69 -1.23
N PRO A 272 -25.27 33.79 -0.69
CA PRO A 272 -26.40 33.28 -1.44
C PRO A 272 -27.46 34.37 -1.55
N ARG A 273 -27.72 34.82 -2.78
CA ARG A 273 -28.92 35.61 -3.08
C ARG A 273 -30.12 34.69 -3.03
N SER A 274 -31.06 35.01 -2.15
CA SER A 274 -32.37 34.39 -2.05
C SER A 274 -33.20 34.66 -3.30
N SER A 275 -33.60 33.62 -4.01
CA SER A 275 -34.80 33.65 -4.85
C SER A 275 -35.59 32.38 -4.61
N GLY A 276 -36.79 32.54 -4.06
CA GLY A 276 -37.70 31.46 -3.72
C GLY A 276 -38.18 30.69 -4.95
N GLY A 277 -38.32 29.39 -4.75
CA GLY A 277 -38.95 28.46 -5.67
C GLY A 277 -39.39 27.24 -4.87
N SER A 278 -40.66 27.22 -4.48
CA SER A 278 -41.33 26.13 -3.78
C SER A 278 -41.61 24.96 -4.73
N GLY A 279 -41.37 23.73 -4.26
CA GLY A 279 -42.11 22.55 -4.71
C GLY A 279 -41.26 21.41 -5.26
N GLY A 280 -41.37 20.25 -4.60
CA GLY A 280 -41.41 18.97 -5.32
C GLY A 280 -40.23 18.02 -5.11
N SER A 281 -40.52 16.97 -4.34
CA SER A 281 -39.96 15.61 -4.48
C SER A 281 -38.53 15.36 -3.98
N SER A 282 -38.47 14.76 -2.79
CA SER A 282 -37.63 13.59 -2.47
C SER A 282 -37.00 12.98 -3.72
N ALA A 283 -35.73 13.29 -3.97
CA ALA A 283 -34.92 12.60 -4.95
C ALA A 283 -34.65 11.20 -4.39
N ALA A 284 -35.50 10.26 -4.83
CA ALA A 284 -35.27 8.85 -4.68
C ALA A 284 -33.87 8.53 -5.22
N ASP A 285 -33.13 7.77 -4.41
CA ASP A 285 -31.85 7.17 -4.76
C ASP A 285 -32.02 6.46 -6.11
N THR A 286 -31.47 7.07 -7.18
CA THR A 286 -31.59 6.52 -8.52
C THR A 286 -30.58 5.37 -8.63
N PRO A 287 -31.00 4.13 -8.92
CA PRO A 287 -30.09 3.00 -9.05
C PRO A 287 -29.32 3.17 -10.37
N GLY A 288 -28.18 3.86 -10.31
CA GLY A 288 -27.55 4.35 -11.53
C GLY A 288 -26.14 4.88 -11.35
N ASP A 289 -25.23 4.08 -10.80
CA ASP A 289 -23.86 4.08 -11.32
C ASP A 289 -23.25 2.67 -11.18
N MET A 290 -23.37 1.89 -12.26
CA MET A 290 -22.95 0.48 -12.38
C MET A 290 -21.44 0.29 -12.50
N ARG A 291 -20.63 1.35 -12.39
CA ARG A 291 -19.17 1.24 -12.51
C ARG A 291 -18.58 0.74 -11.20
N SER A 292 -17.87 -0.39 -11.26
CA SER A 292 -17.16 -0.95 -10.10
C SER A 292 -15.97 -0.08 -9.68
N SER A 293 -15.46 0.77 -10.57
CA SER A 293 -14.32 1.66 -10.31
C SER A 293 -14.39 3.02 -11.04
N TYR A 294 -13.69 4.00 -10.47
CA TYR A 294 -13.49 5.34 -11.03
C TYR A 294 -12.01 5.72 -11.00
N GLN A 295 -11.47 6.08 -12.15
CA GLN A 295 -10.15 6.72 -12.24
C GLN A 295 -10.27 8.21 -11.89
N ILE A 296 -9.48 8.68 -10.94
CA ILE A 296 -9.43 10.08 -10.53
C ILE A 296 -8.29 10.75 -11.28
N VAL A 297 -8.60 11.84 -11.99
CA VAL A 297 -7.66 12.49 -12.91
C VAL A 297 -6.82 13.53 -12.16
N SER A 298 -5.50 13.38 -12.22
CA SER A 298 -4.53 14.38 -11.77
C SER A 298 -4.36 15.50 -12.80
N ARG A 299 -4.04 16.73 -12.36
CA ARG A 299 -3.69 17.81 -13.29
C ARG A 299 -2.28 17.60 -13.83
N ASN A 300 -2.05 17.92 -15.10
CA ASN A 300 -0.70 17.96 -15.65
C ASN A 300 0.13 19.05 -14.98
N GLY A 301 1.36 18.71 -14.58
CA GLY A 301 2.32 19.65 -13.99
C GLY A 301 3.36 18.95 -13.13
N ILE A 302 4.36 19.70 -12.71
CA ILE A 302 5.40 19.28 -11.77
C ILE A 302 5.32 20.18 -10.54
N VAL A 303 5.12 19.57 -9.37
CA VAL A 303 5.13 20.28 -8.09
C VAL A 303 6.55 20.78 -7.83
N GLY A 304 6.69 22.05 -7.45
CA GLY A 304 7.98 22.77 -7.41
C GLY A 304 8.26 23.63 -8.64
N HIS A 305 7.68 23.32 -9.81
CA HIS A 305 8.06 23.97 -11.08
C HIS A 305 6.86 24.45 -11.91
N THR A 306 6.16 23.54 -12.59
CA THR A 306 5.17 23.90 -13.64
C THR A 306 3.71 23.79 -13.21
N MET A 307 3.44 23.50 -11.94
CA MET A 307 2.07 23.45 -11.37
C MET A 307 1.32 24.77 -11.61
N ARG A 308 0.07 24.70 -12.10
CA ARG A 308 -0.77 25.86 -12.45
C ARG A 308 -1.99 26.03 -11.52
N GLY A 309 -1.83 25.63 -10.25
CA GLY A 309 -2.88 25.61 -9.23
C GLY A 309 -3.44 24.20 -8.99
N THR A 310 -4.36 24.11 -8.04
CA THR A 310 -4.90 22.84 -7.53
C THR A 310 -6.29 22.52 -8.08
N GLN A 311 -6.67 21.24 -8.01
CA GLN A 311 -8.03 20.79 -8.26
C GLN A 311 -8.34 19.68 -7.26
N GLU A 312 -9.44 19.86 -6.52
CA GLU A 312 -9.87 18.89 -5.51
C GLU A 312 -11.13 18.14 -6.00
N PHE A 313 -11.13 16.84 -5.76
CA PHE A 313 -12.26 15.94 -5.99
C PHE A 313 -12.72 15.40 -4.64
N GLU A 314 -14.02 15.22 -4.46
CA GLU A 314 -14.61 14.60 -3.29
C GLU A 314 -15.33 13.30 -3.69
N LEU A 315 -15.14 12.26 -2.88
CA LEU A 315 -15.73 10.94 -3.05
C LEU A 315 -16.40 10.51 -1.73
N ALA A 316 -17.51 9.78 -1.83
CA ALA A 316 -18.08 9.09 -0.68
C ALA A 316 -17.19 7.90 -0.28
N TRP A 317 -16.83 7.80 0.99
CA TRP A 317 -16.08 6.69 1.58
C TRP A 317 -17.04 5.72 2.26
N ARG A 318 -17.27 4.56 1.64
CA ARG A 318 -18.20 3.53 2.13
C ARG A 318 -17.40 2.36 2.73
N ASP A 319 -18.07 1.45 3.43
CA ASP A 319 -17.42 0.26 4.01
C ASP A 319 -16.77 -0.67 2.97
N SER A 320 -17.23 -0.65 1.73
CA SER A 320 -16.60 -1.37 0.61
C SER A 320 -15.50 -0.56 -0.10
N GLY A 321 -15.23 0.68 0.35
CA GLY A 321 -14.33 1.62 -0.28
C GLY A 321 -12.91 1.08 -0.35
N THR A 322 -12.32 1.11 -1.55
CA THR A 322 -10.89 0.86 -1.76
C THR A 322 -10.32 1.96 -2.64
N LEU A 323 -9.25 2.62 -2.21
CA LEU A 323 -8.50 3.58 -3.01
C LEU A 323 -7.12 3.02 -3.31
N ILE A 324 -6.73 2.97 -4.58
CA ILE A 324 -5.41 2.57 -5.02
C ILE A 324 -4.73 3.78 -5.65
N LEU A 325 -3.55 4.13 -5.15
CA LEU A 325 -2.64 5.11 -5.75
C LEU A 325 -1.40 4.39 -6.26
N HIS A 326 -0.86 4.80 -7.40
CA HIS A 326 0.43 4.29 -7.85
C HIS A 326 1.21 5.31 -8.69
N SER A 327 2.54 5.24 -8.62
CA SER A 327 3.44 5.96 -9.52
C SER A 327 3.43 5.36 -10.93
N ASP A 328 4.05 6.04 -11.88
CA ASP A 328 4.06 5.58 -13.27
C ASP A 328 5.05 4.42 -13.53
N GLY A 329 5.86 4.05 -12.53
CA GLY A 329 6.57 2.78 -12.48
C GLY A 329 5.67 1.55 -12.56
N VAL A 330 4.36 1.72 -12.33
CA VAL A 330 3.35 0.68 -12.45
C VAL A 330 2.44 0.98 -13.65
N GLY A 331 2.17 -0.05 -14.46
CA GLY A 331 1.21 0.02 -15.57
C GLY A 331 -0.18 0.42 -15.08
N THR A 332 -0.94 1.15 -15.90
CA THR A 332 -2.32 1.58 -15.58
C THR A 332 -3.39 0.62 -16.11
N ARG A 333 -2.99 -0.42 -16.85
CA ARG A 333 -3.89 -1.38 -17.49
C ARG A 333 -4.05 -2.63 -16.63
N TRP A 334 -4.80 -2.49 -15.56
CA TRP A 334 -5.20 -3.57 -14.68
C TRP A 334 -6.63 -3.33 -14.19
N ASP A 335 -7.26 -4.40 -13.73
CA ASP A 335 -8.56 -4.36 -13.08
C ASP A 335 -8.55 -5.33 -11.91
N LEU A 336 -8.87 -4.84 -10.71
CA LEU A 336 -8.95 -5.70 -9.52
C LEU A 336 -10.00 -6.80 -9.68
N ASP A 337 -11.11 -6.52 -10.37
CA ASP A 337 -12.20 -7.48 -10.56
C ASP A 337 -11.79 -8.65 -11.47
N ALA A 338 -10.71 -8.50 -12.23
CA ALA A 338 -10.13 -9.57 -13.06
C ALA A 338 -9.38 -10.64 -12.25
N TRP A 339 -9.09 -10.39 -10.97
CA TRP A 339 -8.36 -11.32 -10.09
C TRP A 339 -9.27 -11.87 -8.99
N PRO A 340 -9.72 -13.13 -9.10
CA PRO A 340 -10.63 -13.73 -8.13
C PRO A 340 -10.10 -13.61 -6.70
N GLY A 341 -10.94 -13.09 -5.79
CA GLY A 341 -10.63 -12.99 -4.36
C GLY A 341 -9.60 -11.92 -3.98
N LEU A 342 -8.92 -11.26 -4.94
CA LEU A 342 -7.88 -10.27 -4.64
C LEU A 342 -8.44 -9.05 -3.90
N ALA A 343 -9.63 -8.58 -4.28
CA ALA A 343 -10.30 -7.46 -3.62
C ALA A 343 -10.59 -7.70 -2.13
N HIS A 344 -10.63 -8.96 -1.67
CA HIS A 344 -10.83 -9.32 -0.26
C HIS A 344 -9.52 -9.42 0.52
N GLN A 345 -8.36 -9.38 -0.14
CA GLN A 345 -7.06 -9.48 0.51
C GLN A 345 -6.70 -8.18 1.25
N SER A 346 -5.75 -8.30 2.17
CA SER A 346 -5.16 -7.13 2.85
C SER A 346 -4.64 -6.09 1.86
N ALA A 347 -4.70 -4.82 2.25
CA ALA A 347 -4.24 -3.71 1.40
C ALA A 347 -2.82 -3.91 0.86
N VAL A 348 -1.90 -4.41 1.69
CA VAL A 348 -0.50 -4.67 1.28
C VAL A 348 -0.39 -5.83 0.28
N VAL A 349 -1.23 -6.86 0.37
CA VAL A 349 -1.25 -7.95 -0.60
C VAL A 349 -1.76 -7.48 -1.95
N ILE A 350 -2.79 -6.63 -1.98
CA ILE A 350 -3.25 -5.99 -3.22
C ILE A 350 -2.12 -5.16 -3.83
N ALA A 351 -1.45 -4.32 -3.03
CA ALA A 351 -0.31 -3.52 -3.50
C ALA A 351 0.81 -4.40 -4.07
N ALA A 352 1.11 -5.51 -3.40
CA ALA A 352 2.14 -6.46 -3.78
C ALA A 352 1.83 -7.22 -5.08
N VAL A 353 0.57 -7.65 -5.29
CA VAL A 353 0.15 -8.27 -6.56
C VAL A 353 0.25 -7.25 -7.70
N LEU A 354 -0.24 -6.03 -7.49
CA LEU A 354 -0.18 -4.98 -8.51
C LEU A 354 1.27 -4.62 -8.87
N TYR A 355 2.15 -4.49 -7.88
CA TYR A 355 3.58 -4.30 -8.11
C TYR A 355 4.19 -5.49 -8.87
N ARG A 356 3.96 -6.72 -8.38
CA ARG A 356 4.55 -7.93 -8.96
C ARG A 356 4.21 -8.04 -10.44
N ASP A 357 2.95 -7.80 -10.80
CA ASP A 357 2.41 -8.11 -12.13
C ASP A 357 2.50 -6.95 -13.11
N PHE A 358 2.41 -5.71 -12.63
CA PHE A 358 2.32 -4.51 -13.47
C PHE A 358 3.48 -3.52 -13.29
N SER A 359 4.47 -3.80 -12.44
CA SER A 359 5.70 -3.01 -12.41
C SER A 359 6.42 -3.06 -13.77
N ARG A 360 6.86 -1.89 -14.24
CA ARG A 360 7.56 -1.73 -15.52
C ARG A 360 9.04 -2.10 -15.44
N ARG A 361 9.61 -2.26 -14.23
CA ARG A 361 11.02 -2.61 -13.96
C ARG A 361 12.06 -1.69 -14.62
N ARG A 362 11.64 -0.48 -15.01
CA ARG A 362 12.48 0.52 -15.67
C ARG A 362 12.43 1.88 -14.98
N ASP A 363 11.81 1.91 -13.81
CA ASP A 363 11.64 3.09 -12.98
C ASP A 363 11.48 2.67 -11.51
N ASP A 364 11.50 3.64 -10.61
CA ASP A 364 10.99 3.49 -9.24
C ASP A 364 9.51 3.06 -9.30
N ALA A 365 9.05 2.24 -8.34
CA ALA A 365 7.68 1.72 -8.38
C ALA A 365 7.00 1.75 -7.02
N THR A 366 5.88 2.47 -6.94
CA THR A 366 5.09 2.61 -5.72
C THR A 366 3.62 2.31 -5.97
N VAL A 367 3.02 1.47 -5.11
CA VAL A 367 1.59 1.20 -5.03
C VAL A 367 1.15 1.37 -3.58
N VAL A 368 0.11 2.16 -3.34
CA VAL A 368 -0.52 2.34 -2.03
C VAL A 368 -2.00 2.02 -2.13
N VAL A 369 -2.49 1.21 -1.21
CA VAL A 369 -3.87 0.77 -1.14
C VAL A 369 -4.44 1.18 0.21
N VAL A 370 -5.61 1.79 0.21
CA VAL A 370 -6.41 2.07 1.40
C VAL A 370 -7.72 1.31 1.27
N LYS A 371 -8.08 0.51 2.27
CA LYS A 371 -9.34 -0.23 2.33
C LYS A 371 -10.14 0.23 3.54
N ALA A 372 -11.42 0.53 3.35
CA ALA A 372 -12.31 0.91 4.43
C ALA A 372 -12.42 -0.20 5.50
N GLN A 373 -12.46 -1.46 5.06
CA GLN A 373 -12.45 -2.63 5.94
C GLN A 373 -11.17 -3.45 5.76
N PRO A 374 -10.58 -3.98 6.85
CA PRO A 374 -9.40 -4.83 6.77
C PRO A 374 -9.65 -6.07 5.91
N GLY A 375 -8.67 -6.43 5.08
CA GLY A 375 -8.72 -7.64 4.26
C GLY A 375 -8.41 -8.92 5.05
N VAL A 376 -8.48 -10.05 4.33
CA VAL A 376 -8.16 -11.37 4.87
C VAL A 376 -6.67 -11.43 5.25
N GLN A 377 -6.40 -11.78 6.51
CA GLN A 377 -5.07 -12.15 7.02
C GLN A 377 -5.16 -13.49 7.75
N LEU A 378 -4.11 -14.29 7.61
CA LEU A 378 -3.96 -15.53 8.34
C LEU A 378 -3.20 -15.24 9.64
N THR A 379 -3.87 -15.45 10.76
CA THR A 379 -3.26 -15.35 12.09
C THR A 379 -3.46 -16.65 12.84
N HIS A 380 -2.64 -16.92 13.87
CA HIS A 380 -2.76 -18.09 14.75
C HIS A 380 -4.18 -18.39 15.25
N GLU A 381 -5.03 -17.36 15.37
CA GLU A 381 -6.43 -17.47 15.82
C GLU A 381 -7.47 -17.63 14.69
N HIS A 382 -7.14 -17.33 13.43
CA HIS A 382 -8.11 -17.19 12.33
C HIS A 382 -7.85 -18.11 11.13
N ALA A 383 -7.04 -19.17 11.29
CA ALA A 383 -6.85 -20.21 10.27
C ALA A 383 -8.18 -20.86 9.77
N PHE A 384 -9.31 -20.57 10.43
CA PHE A 384 -10.60 -21.19 10.15
C PHE A 384 -11.51 -20.43 9.16
N ALA A 385 -11.30 -19.15 8.86
CA ALA A 385 -12.27 -18.35 8.08
C ALA A 385 -11.66 -17.59 6.88
N ALA A 386 -11.30 -18.30 5.81
CA ALA A 386 -11.14 -17.69 4.49
C ALA A 386 -11.38 -18.73 3.39
N HIS A 387 -12.01 -18.30 2.29
CA HIS A 387 -12.59 -19.06 1.15
C HIS A 387 -14.08 -19.38 1.34
N PRO A 388 -15.00 -18.46 0.97
CA PRO A 388 -16.26 -18.89 0.38
C PRO A 388 -15.97 -19.53 -0.99
N HIS A 389 -16.71 -20.60 -1.28
CA HIS A 389 -16.66 -21.37 -2.52
C HIS A 389 -16.82 -20.55 -3.80
#